data_AF-A0A382Y4D2-F1
#
_entry.id   AF-A0A382Y4D2-F1
#
_cell.length_a   1.000
_cell.length_b   1.000
_cell.length_c   1.000
_cell.angle_alpha   90.00
_cell.angle_beta   90.00
_cell.angle_gamma   90.00
#
_symmetry.space_group_name_H-M   'P 1'
#
loop_
_entity.id
_entity.type
_entity.pdbx_description
1 polymer ?
#
loop_
_entity_poly.entity_id
_entity_poly.type
_entity_poly.pdbx_seq_one_letter_code
_entity_poly.pdbx_strand_id
1 'polypeptide(L)'
;MKIDQTKSQIFFSFATLIIWYCLGPAAIAQTPGSETINFTDPQVAEGKAAYEINCAACHGLNLEGAAVVPNLSGESFATKWSAAPLNEFAIELRQMPPGGDSRLDDEDYAAIAAYILSFNGVPAAPNTPVNRLSLESDAVLTDLNGNRQVEIETSIAGSAAAVLQKLTPVTDAMLNDPPAQDWLLWQSSYDNQGFSSLDQINRETVNELKLNWRMPLQVGENNPGPLVHDGIMFFFTFPDTVLAIDATNG
;
A
#
# COMPACT_ATOMS: atom_id res chain seq x y z
N MET A 1 -95.87 -42.97 -6.56
CA MET A 1 -95.86 -41.50 -6.50
C MET A 1 -95.14 -41.11 -5.22
N LYS A 2 -94.13 -40.24 -5.33
CA LYS A 2 -92.96 -40.14 -4.43
C LYS A 2 -93.29 -40.00 -2.94
N ILE A 3 -92.56 -40.79 -2.14
CA ILE A 3 -92.48 -40.79 -0.69
C ILE A 3 -91.39 -39.78 -0.31
N ASP A 4 -91.65 -38.92 0.67
CA ASP A 4 -90.59 -38.22 1.41
C ASP A 4 -90.73 -38.54 2.90
N GLN A 5 -89.61 -38.90 3.49
CA GLN A 5 -89.41 -39.39 4.85
C GLN A 5 -88.37 -38.48 5.48
N THR A 6 -88.73 -37.77 6.54
CA THR A 6 -87.75 -37.08 7.39
C THR A 6 -88.03 -37.35 8.86
N LYS A 7 -87.33 -38.37 9.35
CA LYS A 7 -86.87 -38.58 10.74
C LYS A 7 -85.60 -37.71 10.92
N SER A 8 -85.09 -37.28 12.08
CA SER A 8 -85.41 -37.36 13.51
C SER A 8 -84.12 -36.94 14.27
N GLN A 9 -84.24 -36.27 15.43
CA GLN A 9 -83.22 -35.97 16.49
C GLN A 9 -82.04 -35.05 16.09
N ILE A 10 -81.72 -33.90 16.71
CA ILE A 10 -81.57 -33.42 18.11
C ILE A 10 -80.52 -34.15 18.96
N PHE A 11 -79.40 -33.43 19.14
CA PHE A 11 -78.49 -33.27 20.29
C PHE A 11 -77.02 -33.45 19.88
N PHE A 12 -76.20 -32.39 19.96
CA PHE A 12 -74.83 -32.44 20.50
C PHE A 12 -74.33 -31.04 20.84
N SER A 13 -73.84 -30.91 22.07
CA SER A 13 -73.27 -29.74 22.72
C SER A 13 -71.93 -29.36 22.09
N PHE A 14 -71.74 -28.11 21.68
CA PHE A 14 -70.44 -27.59 21.23
C PHE A 14 -69.75 -26.86 22.40
N ALA A 15 -68.69 -27.49 22.92
CA ALA A 15 -67.68 -26.81 23.73
C ALA A 15 -66.73 -26.06 22.79
N THR A 16 -66.73 -24.73 22.84
CA THR A 16 -65.87 -23.87 22.02
C THR A 16 -64.47 -23.79 22.65
N LEU A 17 -63.49 -24.41 22.01
CA LEU A 17 -62.06 -24.24 22.31
C LEU A 17 -61.61 -22.90 21.68
N ILE A 18 -61.24 -21.92 22.51
CA ILE A 18 -60.61 -20.67 22.05
C ILE A 18 -59.11 -20.96 21.88
N ILE A 19 -58.65 -21.09 20.63
CA ILE A 19 -57.22 -21.15 20.28
C ILE A 19 -56.73 -19.70 20.19
N TRP A 20 -55.92 -19.30 21.17
CA TRP A 20 -55.28 -17.98 21.20
C TRP A 20 -54.07 -18.00 20.26
N TYR A 21 -54.22 -17.43 19.07
CA TYR A 21 -53.12 -17.21 18.14
C TYR A 21 -52.30 -16.01 18.62
N CYS A 22 -51.14 -16.26 19.24
CA CYS A 22 -50.14 -15.22 19.48
C CYS A 22 -49.46 -14.86 18.14
N LEU A 23 -50.06 -13.96 17.36
CA LEU A 23 -49.31 -13.22 16.34
C LEU A 23 -48.47 -12.16 17.05
N GLY A 24 -47.26 -12.53 17.45
CA GLY A 24 -46.20 -11.56 17.72
C GLY A 24 -45.75 -10.93 16.40
N PRO A 25 -45.42 -9.62 16.34
CA PRO A 25 -44.81 -9.05 15.16
C PRO A 25 -43.49 -9.78 14.88
N ALA A 26 -43.34 -10.30 13.66
CA ALA A 26 -42.07 -10.82 13.19
C ALA A 26 -41.04 -9.68 13.24
N ALA A 27 -40.07 -9.78 14.15
CA ALA A 27 -38.89 -8.94 14.10
C ALA A 27 -38.16 -9.28 12.81
N ILE A 28 -38.11 -8.33 11.88
CA ILE A 28 -37.21 -8.41 10.73
C ILE A 28 -35.80 -8.35 11.32
N ALA A 29 -35.08 -9.46 11.33
CA ALA A 29 -33.65 -9.45 11.59
C ALA A 29 -33.02 -8.60 10.48
N GLN A 30 -32.55 -7.40 10.84
CA GLN A 30 -31.67 -6.64 9.97
C GLN A 30 -30.38 -7.45 9.86
N THR A 31 -30.10 -8.02 8.70
CA THR A 31 -28.75 -8.47 8.37
C THR A 31 -27.83 -7.28 8.62
N PRO A 32 -26.74 -7.40 9.42
CA PRO A 32 -25.78 -6.32 9.58
C PRO A 32 -25.40 -5.85 8.18
N GLY A 33 -25.67 -4.58 7.89
CA GLY A 33 -25.27 -3.99 6.62
C GLY A 33 -23.76 -4.13 6.53
N SER A 34 -23.26 -4.68 5.43
CA SER A 34 -21.83 -4.65 5.12
C SER A 34 -21.42 -3.18 5.03
N GLU A 35 -20.97 -2.62 6.15
CA GLU A 35 -20.46 -1.26 6.21
C GLU A 35 -19.22 -1.20 5.31
N THR A 36 -19.14 -0.20 4.44
CA THR A 36 -18.02 -0.06 3.52
C THR A 36 -16.93 0.78 4.19
N ILE A 37 -15.67 0.36 4.02
CA ILE A 37 -14.51 1.15 4.43
C ILE A 37 -14.50 2.45 3.62
N ASN A 38 -14.56 3.60 4.29
CA ASN A 38 -14.48 4.91 3.64
C ASN A 38 -13.51 5.83 4.41
N PHE A 39 -12.64 6.50 3.68
CA PHE A 39 -11.77 7.59 4.16
C PHE A 39 -11.53 8.59 3.03
N THR A 40 -10.96 9.76 3.33
CA THR A 40 -10.71 10.84 2.34
C THR A 40 -9.23 11.07 2.09
N ASP A 41 -8.86 11.68 0.95
CA ASP A 41 -7.45 12.03 0.67
C ASP A 41 -6.84 12.95 1.76
N PRO A 42 -7.55 13.97 2.29
CA PRO A 42 -7.05 14.73 3.42
C PRO A 42 -6.77 13.89 4.68
N GLN A 43 -7.59 12.87 4.96
CA GLN A 43 -7.36 11.96 6.09
C GLN A 43 -6.14 11.07 5.84
N VAL A 44 -5.92 10.62 4.60
CA VAL A 44 -4.71 9.89 4.20
C VAL A 44 -3.46 10.77 4.38
N ALA A 45 -3.53 12.05 3.97
CA ALA A 45 -2.42 12.99 4.12
C ALA A 45 -2.09 13.31 5.59
N GLU A 46 -3.11 13.50 6.42
CA GLU A 46 -2.99 13.62 7.89
C GLU A 46 -2.34 12.37 8.49
N GLY A 47 -2.82 11.19 8.10
CA GLY A 47 -2.29 9.90 8.52
C GLY A 47 -0.83 9.69 8.14
N LYS A 48 -0.42 10.10 6.93
CA LYS A 48 0.98 10.04 6.49
C LYS A 48 1.88 10.89 7.38
N ALA A 49 1.47 12.13 7.67
CA ALA A 49 2.25 13.02 8.54
C ALA A 49 2.39 12.45 9.96
N ALA A 50 1.31 11.90 10.53
CA ALA A 50 1.36 11.25 11.83
C ALA A 50 2.21 9.97 11.82
N TYR A 51 2.11 9.16 10.76
CA TYR A 51 2.91 7.95 10.58
C TYR A 51 4.41 8.24 10.51
N GLU A 52 4.83 9.25 9.74
CA GLU A 52 6.25 9.63 9.60
C GLU A 52 6.88 10.00 10.94
N ILE A 53 6.12 10.67 11.81
CA ILE A 53 6.59 11.11 13.13
C ILE A 53 6.65 9.94 14.13
N ASN A 54 5.64 9.06 14.12
CA ASN A 54 5.43 8.12 15.23
C ASN A 54 5.72 6.65 14.89
N CYS A 55 5.71 6.27 13.61
CA CYS A 55 5.76 4.86 13.18
C CYS A 55 6.98 4.56 12.28
N ALA A 56 7.38 5.51 11.42
CA ALA A 56 8.38 5.27 10.38
C ALA A 56 9.77 4.89 10.92
N ALA A 57 10.11 5.30 12.14
CA ALA A 57 11.38 4.95 12.78
C ALA A 57 11.56 3.42 12.97
N CYS A 58 10.46 2.66 13.02
CA CYS A 58 10.50 1.19 13.11
C CYS A 58 9.95 0.52 11.85
N HIS A 59 8.88 1.05 11.27
CA HIS A 59 8.18 0.42 10.14
C HIS A 59 8.62 0.92 8.76
N GLY A 60 9.64 1.79 8.68
CA GLY A 60 10.14 2.37 7.44
C GLY A 60 9.31 3.57 6.98
N LEU A 61 9.83 4.39 6.06
CA LEU A 61 9.09 5.57 5.56
C LEU A 61 8.02 5.19 4.52
N ASN A 62 8.15 4.02 3.91
CA ASN A 62 7.26 3.43 2.92
C ASN A 62 6.60 2.14 3.43
N LEU A 63 6.48 1.97 4.75
CA LEU A 63 5.84 0.80 5.37
C LEU A 63 6.58 -0.52 5.09
N GLU A 64 7.84 -0.46 4.65
CA GLU A 64 8.67 -1.58 4.24
C GLU A 64 9.19 -2.44 5.40
N GLY A 65 9.00 -1.97 6.64
CA GLY A 65 9.45 -2.66 7.84
C GLY A 65 10.98 -2.65 8.00
N ALA A 66 11.46 -3.55 8.84
CA ALA A 66 12.89 -3.79 9.06
C ALA A 66 13.12 -5.27 9.41
N ALA A 67 14.37 -5.70 9.62
CA ALA A 67 14.72 -7.11 9.80
C ALA A 67 13.82 -7.91 10.78
N VAL A 68 13.38 -7.30 11.89
CA VAL A 68 12.46 -7.91 12.87
C VAL A 68 11.16 -7.14 13.06
N VAL A 69 10.99 -6.02 12.34
CA VAL A 69 9.78 -5.19 12.44
C VAL A 69 8.92 -5.51 11.21
N PRO A 70 7.66 -5.95 11.39
CA PRO A 70 6.83 -6.33 10.25
C PRO A 70 6.64 -5.13 9.32
N ASN A 71 6.70 -5.40 8.03
CA ASN A 71 6.28 -4.46 7.01
C ASN A 71 4.75 -4.27 7.09
N LEU A 72 4.31 -3.03 6.90
CA LEU A 72 2.90 -2.63 6.91
C LEU A 72 2.35 -2.48 5.48
N SER A 73 3.08 -2.97 4.49
CA SER A 73 2.69 -2.94 3.08
C SER A 73 3.01 -4.24 2.35
N GLY A 74 2.37 -4.49 1.21
CA GLY A 74 2.73 -5.61 0.33
C GLY A 74 2.21 -6.97 0.78
N GLU A 75 2.82 -8.05 0.28
CA GLU A 75 2.25 -9.41 0.31
C GLU A 75 2.00 -9.96 1.73
N SER A 76 2.92 -9.75 2.67
CA SER A 76 2.73 -10.20 4.06
C SER A 76 1.61 -9.43 4.76
N PHE A 77 1.48 -8.13 4.50
CA PHE A 77 0.36 -7.32 4.99
C PHE A 77 -0.96 -7.82 4.40
N ALA A 78 -1.02 -7.99 3.07
CA ALA A 78 -2.19 -8.49 2.38
C ALA A 78 -2.59 -9.90 2.84
N THR A 79 -1.62 -10.79 3.07
CA THR A 79 -1.87 -12.16 3.57
C THR A 79 -2.57 -12.14 4.93
N LYS A 80 -2.21 -11.18 5.79
CA LYS A 80 -2.81 -11.06 7.12
C LYS A 80 -4.17 -10.38 7.10
N TRP A 81 -4.29 -9.28 6.35
CA TRP A 81 -5.41 -8.34 6.50
C TRP A 81 -6.47 -8.40 5.39
N SER A 82 -6.22 -9.12 4.29
CA SER A 82 -7.25 -9.32 3.27
C SER A 82 -8.46 -10.05 3.87
N ALA A 83 -9.66 -9.49 3.67
CA ALA A 83 -10.91 -10.01 4.23
C ALA A 83 -10.95 -10.08 5.77
N ALA A 84 -10.04 -9.40 6.48
CA ALA A 84 -10.09 -9.27 7.92
C ALA A 84 -11.04 -8.14 8.35
N PRO A 85 -11.68 -8.22 9.53
CA PRO A 85 -12.42 -7.12 10.11
C PRO A 85 -11.52 -5.90 10.38
N LEU A 86 -12.00 -4.68 10.10
CA LEU A 86 -11.25 -3.45 10.34
C LEU A 86 -10.90 -3.27 11.82
N ASN A 87 -11.82 -3.63 12.72
CA ASN A 87 -11.60 -3.52 14.15
C ASN A 87 -10.44 -4.43 14.65
N GLU A 88 -10.20 -5.59 14.03
CA GLU A 88 -9.03 -6.43 14.35
C GLU A 88 -7.72 -5.73 13.94
N PHE A 89 -7.69 -5.11 12.77
CA PHE A 89 -6.57 -4.26 12.35
C PHE A 89 -6.35 -3.09 13.31
N ALA A 90 -7.42 -2.43 13.72
CA ALA A 90 -7.36 -1.31 14.67
C ALA A 90 -6.80 -1.72 16.04
N ILE A 91 -7.18 -2.90 16.55
CA ILE A 91 -6.69 -3.44 17.83
C ILE A 91 -5.18 -3.62 17.81
N GLU A 92 -4.62 -4.13 16.71
CA GLU A 92 -3.17 -4.29 16.58
C GLU A 92 -2.47 -2.95 16.36
N LEU A 93 -3.03 -2.07 15.54
CA LEU A 93 -2.47 -0.75 15.27
C LEU A 93 -2.33 0.07 16.55
N ARG A 94 -3.35 0.06 17.42
CA ARG A 94 -3.35 0.77 18.72
C ARG A 94 -2.34 0.23 19.74
N GLN A 95 -1.76 -0.94 19.50
CA GLN A 95 -0.66 -1.48 20.34
C GLN A 95 0.70 -0.90 19.95
N MET A 96 0.75 -0.08 18.90
CA MET A 96 1.95 0.60 18.43
C MET A 96 1.91 2.09 18.79
N PRO A 97 3.04 2.69 19.21
CA PRO A 97 4.33 2.05 19.49
C PRO A 97 4.28 1.12 20.72
N PRO A 98 5.17 0.12 20.86
CA PRO A 98 5.20 -0.73 22.04
C PRO A 98 5.40 0.08 23.33
N GLY A 99 4.50 -0.10 24.29
CA GLY A 99 4.44 0.74 25.51
C GLY A 99 3.48 1.92 25.41
N GLY A 100 2.84 2.10 24.25
CA GLY A 100 1.89 3.17 23.94
C GLY A 100 2.58 4.50 23.61
N ASP A 101 1.82 5.41 23.02
CA ASP A 101 2.17 6.82 22.92
C ASP A 101 1.01 7.68 23.41
N SER A 102 1.22 8.42 24.51
CA SER A 102 0.23 9.35 25.06
C SER A 102 -0.11 10.53 24.12
N ARG A 103 0.60 10.67 23.00
CA ARG A 103 0.43 11.73 22.01
C ARG A 103 -0.51 11.36 20.87
N LEU A 104 -0.84 10.07 20.70
CA LEU A 104 -1.77 9.59 19.67
C LEU A 104 -3.14 9.34 20.29
N ASP A 105 -4.16 9.98 19.75
CA ASP A 105 -5.55 9.67 20.07
C ASP A 105 -6.23 8.80 19.00
N ASP A 106 -7.51 8.45 19.20
CA ASP A 106 -8.24 7.60 18.27
C ASP A 106 -8.38 8.21 16.86
N GLU A 107 -8.40 9.55 16.75
CA GLU A 107 -8.49 10.23 15.47
C GLU A 107 -7.15 10.13 14.72
N ASP A 108 -6.03 10.29 15.45
CA ASP A 108 -4.70 10.07 14.89
C ASP A 108 -4.55 8.62 14.38
N TYR A 109 -4.98 7.63 15.17
CA TYR A 109 -4.94 6.23 14.75
C TYR A 109 -5.85 5.96 13.56
N ALA A 110 -7.03 6.58 13.49
CA ALA A 110 -7.92 6.46 12.34
C ALA A 110 -7.30 7.06 11.07
N ALA A 111 -6.60 8.19 11.19
CA ALA A 111 -5.87 8.79 10.08
C ALA A 111 -4.70 7.89 9.64
N ILE A 112 -3.89 7.40 10.57
CA ILE A 112 -2.78 6.47 10.29
C ILE A 112 -3.30 5.19 9.61
N ALA A 113 -4.41 4.63 10.09
CA ALA A 113 -5.06 3.49 9.46
C ALA A 113 -5.49 3.78 8.02
N ALA A 114 -6.12 4.94 7.77
CA ALA A 114 -6.48 5.36 6.42
C ALA A 114 -5.26 5.46 5.50
N TYR A 115 -4.14 5.99 5.99
CA TYR A 115 -2.88 6.03 5.25
C TYR A 115 -2.34 4.64 4.91
N ILE A 116 -2.26 3.73 5.90
CA ILE A 116 -1.79 2.36 5.68
C ILE A 116 -2.69 1.62 4.69
N LEU A 117 -4.01 1.74 4.82
CA LEU A 117 -4.97 1.10 3.91
C LEU A 117 -4.87 1.69 2.50
N SER A 118 -4.73 3.01 2.37
CA SER A 118 -4.53 3.68 1.09
C SER A 118 -3.24 3.25 0.39
N PHE A 119 -2.13 3.16 1.15
CA PHE A 119 -0.84 2.65 0.65
C PHE A 119 -0.95 1.21 0.13
N ASN A 120 -1.84 0.41 0.73
CA ASN A 120 -2.13 -0.96 0.32
C ASN A 120 -3.26 -1.07 -0.71
N GLY A 121 -3.68 0.04 -1.31
CA GLY A 121 -4.58 0.07 -2.45
C GLY A 121 -6.07 0.14 -2.15
N VAL A 122 -6.45 0.42 -0.90
CA VAL A 122 -7.85 0.78 -0.60
C VAL A 122 -8.10 2.20 -1.12
N PRO A 123 -9.02 2.42 -2.07
CA PRO A 123 -9.23 3.73 -2.65
C PRO A 123 -9.89 4.68 -1.65
N ALA A 124 -9.48 5.95 -1.68
CA ALA A 124 -10.17 7.00 -0.95
C ALA A 124 -11.57 7.24 -1.54
N ALA A 125 -12.53 7.51 -0.66
CA ALA A 125 -13.86 7.96 -0.99
C ALA A 125 -13.85 9.47 -1.31
N PRO A 126 -14.86 10.00 -2.05
CA PRO A 126 -14.97 11.42 -2.32
C PRO A 126 -14.92 12.27 -1.04
N ASN A 127 -14.26 13.43 -1.14
CA ASN A 127 -14.02 14.33 -0.02
C ASN A 127 -15.33 14.90 0.55
N THR A 128 -15.87 14.22 1.56
CA THR A 128 -16.99 14.70 2.37
C THR A 128 -16.68 14.51 3.86
N PRO A 129 -17.14 15.40 4.75
CA PRO A 129 -16.84 15.30 6.19
C PRO A 129 -17.33 14.02 6.87
N VAL A 130 -18.29 13.32 6.25
CA VAL A 130 -18.86 12.06 6.77
C VAL A 130 -18.09 10.83 6.33
N ASN A 131 -17.17 10.95 5.37
CA ASN A 131 -16.35 9.86 4.85
C ASN A 131 -15.02 9.76 5.61
N ARG A 132 -15.05 9.81 6.95
CA ARG A 132 -13.85 9.56 7.76
C ARG A 132 -13.86 8.13 8.28
N LEU A 133 -12.69 7.49 8.28
CA LEU A 133 -12.54 6.13 8.80
C LEU A 133 -12.91 6.10 10.28
N SER A 134 -13.78 5.17 10.67
CA SER A 134 -14.06 4.83 12.05
C SER A 134 -13.46 3.46 12.35
N LEU A 135 -12.53 3.40 13.30
CA LEU A 135 -11.86 2.16 13.70
C LEU A 135 -12.77 1.17 14.45
N GLU A 136 -13.94 1.62 14.89
CA GLU A 136 -14.96 0.79 15.55
C GLU A 136 -15.95 0.15 14.57
N SER A 137 -15.78 0.37 13.25
CA SER A 137 -16.63 -0.23 12.24
C SER A 137 -16.40 -1.74 12.15
N ASP A 138 -17.49 -2.50 12.00
CA ASP A 138 -17.47 -3.94 11.70
C ASP A 138 -17.23 -4.23 10.20
N ALA A 139 -16.86 -3.21 9.42
CA ALA A 139 -16.51 -3.34 8.02
C ALA A 139 -15.34 -4.32 7.83
N VAL A 140 -15.39 -5.06 6.73
CA VAL A 140 -14.35 -6.04 6.36
C VAL A 140 -13.46 -5.41 5.29
N LEU A 141 -12.14 -5.55 5.45
CA LEU A 141 -11.17 -5.09 4.47
C LEU A 141 -11.35 -5.86 3.15
N THR A 142 -11.22 -5.14 2.04
CA THR A 142 -11.24 -5.77 0.71
C THR A 142 -10.08 -6.74 0.53
N ASP A 143 -10.11 -7.54 -0.52
CA ASP A 143 -8.91 -8.27 -0.95
C ASP A 143 -7.80 -7.28 -1.30
N LEU A 144 -6.71 -7.34 -0.55
CA LEU A 144 -5.52 -6.49 -0.73
C LEU A 144 -4.50 -7.15 -1.66
N ASN A 145 -4.72 -8.41 -2.06
CA ASN A 145 -3.86 -9.10 -3.00
C ASN A 145 -4.04 -8.51 -4.41
N GLY A 146 -2.94 -8.04 -5.02
CA GLY A 146 -2.95 -7.54 -6.40
C GLY A 146 -3.41 -6.09 -6.57
N ASN A 147 -3.85 -5.41 -5.50
CA ASN A 147 -4.26 -4.00 -5.53
C ASN A 147 -3.12 -3.04 -5.15
N ARG A 148 -1.85 -3.42 -5.35
CA ARG A 148 -0.71 -2.53 -5.11
C ARG A 148 -0.83 -1.30 -6.01
N GLN A 149 -1.31 -0.19 -5.45
CA GLN A 149 -1.13 1.12 -6.05
C GLN A 149 0.33 1.49 -5.84
N VAL A 150 1.22 0.96 -6.70
CA VAL A 150 2.45 1.72 -6.96
C VAL A 150 1.97 2.88 -7.79
N GLU A 151 1.61 3.97 -7.13
CA GLU A 151 1.54 5.23 -7.85
C GLU A 151 2.97 5.53 -8.29
N ILE A 152 3.30 5.16 -9.53
CA ILE A 152 4.57 5.54 -10.14
C ILE A 152 4.44 7.03 -10.46
N GLU A 153 4.66 7.86 -9.45
CA GLU A 153 4.81 9.29 -9.63
C GLU A 153 6.06 9.52 -10.49
N THR A 154 5.84 9.69 -11.79
CA THR A 154 6.92 9.96 -12.73
C THR A 154 7.10 11.46 -12.84
N SER A 155 8.02 12.02 -12.05
CA SER A 155 8.43 13.41 -12.22
C SER A 155 9.55 13.49 -13.26
N ILE A 156 9.27 14.05 -14.44
CA ILE A 156 10.29 14.32 -15.47
C ILE A 156 10.61 15.81 -15.44
N ALA A 157 11.85 16.16 -15.07
CA ALA A 157 12.33 17.53 -15.25
C ALA A 157 12.29 17.90 -16.74
N GLY A 158 11.91 19.13 -17.09
CA GLY A 158 11.74 19.53 -18.50
C GLY A 158 12.98 19.31 -19.38
N SER A 159 14.19 19.33 -18.79
CA SER A 159 15.46 19.02 -19.46
C SER A 159 15.74 17.52 -19.63
N ALA A 160 15.13 16.65 -18.82
CA ALA A 160 15.42 15.22 -18.78
C ALA A 160 14.82 14.45 -19.96
N ALA A 161 13.74 14.96 -20.58
CA ALA A 161 13.10 14.29 -21.72
C ALA A 161 14.05 14.11 -22.92
N ALA A 162 14.94 15.08 -23.18
CA ALA A 162 15.92 15.01 -24.25
C ALA A 162 17.06 14.03 -23.95
N VAL A 163 17.36 13.80 -22.66
CA VAL A 163 18.35 12.82 -22.22
C VAL A 163 17.81 11.41 -22.42
N LEU A 164 16.56 11.15 -22.01
CA LEU A 164 15.89 9.86 -22.18
C LEU A 164 15.73 9.45 -23.64
N GLN A 165 15.60 10.40 -24.57
CA GLN A 165 15.53 10.10 -26.01
C GLN A 165 16.81 9.49 -26.59
N LYS A 166 17.95 9.61 -25.89
CA LYS A 166 19.24 9.06 -26.33
C LYS A 166 19.42 7.60 -25.94
N LEU A 167 18.60 7.09 -25.01
CA LEU A 167 18.77 5.77 -24.45
C LEU A 167 18.50 4.70 -25.52
N THR A 168 19.50 3.87 -25.77
CA THR A 168 19.38 2.71 -26.65
C THR A 168 18.93 1.46 -25.87
N PRO A 169 18.24 0.51 -26.52
CA PRO A 169 17.90 -0.74 -25.86
C PRO A 169 19.15 -1.56 -25.54
N VAL A 170 19.30 -1.95 -24.27
CA VAL A 170 20.36 -2.88 -23.85
C VAL A 170 20.05 -4.28 -24.38
N THR A 171 21.03 -4.90 -25.06
CA THR A 171 20.91 -6.25 -25.63
C THR A 171 21.67 -7.28 -24.82
N ASP A 172 21.32 -8.56 -24.97
CA ASP A 172 22.09 -9.66 -24.34
C ASP A 172 23.57 -9.64 -24.75
N ALA A 173 23.86 -9.26 -26.00
CA ALA A 173 25.24 -9.13 -26.47
C ALA A 173 26.00 -8.05 -25.68
N MET A 174 25.38 -6.89 -25.44
CA MET A 174 25.96 -5.82 -24.62
C MET A 174 26.14 -6.25 -23.17
N LEU A 175 25.26 -7.07 -22.61
CA LEU A 175 25.44 -7.57 -21.23
C LEU A 175 26.61 -8.56 -21.12
N ASN A 176 26.88 -9.34 -22.17
CA ASN A 176 28.02 -10.26 -22.21
C ASN A 176 29.35 -9.56 -22.54
N ASP A 177 29.31 -8.50 -23.33
CA ASP A 177 30.47 -7.68 -23.71
C ASP A 177 30.12 -6.18 -23.62
N PRO A 178 30.10 -5.60 -22.40
CA PRO A 178 29.67 -4.22 -22.20
C PRO A 178 30.63 -3.20 -22.85
N PRO A 179 30.10 -2.14 -23.48
CA PRO A 179 30.92 -1.02 -23.92
C PRO A 179 31.73 -0.43 -22.76
N ALA A 180 33.01 -0.09 -23.00
CA ALA A 180 33.91 0.40 -21.95
C ALA A 180 33.44 1.69 -21.26
N GLN A 181 32.66 2.53 -21.96
CA GLN A 181 32.09 3.76 -21.41
C GLN A 181 30.83 3.55 -20.56
N ASP A 182 30.26 2.34 -20.56
CA ASP A 182 29.02 2.00 -19.86
C ASP A 182 29.29 1.12 -18.64
N TRP A 183 28.34 1.12 -17.71
CA TRP A 183 28.33 0.25 -16.54
C TRP A 183 26.94 -0.38 -16.41
N LEU A 184 26.71 -1.48 -17.15
CA LEU A 184 25.37 -2.03 -17.37
C LEU A 184 24.91 -3.04 -16.31
N LEU A 185 25.84 -3.59 -15.52
CA LEU A 185 25.60 -4.66 -14.56
C LEU A 185 26.16 -4.31 -13.18
N TRP A 186 25.70 -5.02 -12.16
CA TRP A 186 26.39 -5.05 -10.88
C TRP A 186 27.85 -5.49 -11.09
N GLN A 187 28.79 -4.66 -10.63
CA GLN A 187 30.22 -4.84 -10.89
C GLN A 187 30.64 -4.89 -12.37
N SER A 188 29.86 -4.23 -13.25
CA SER A 188 30.09 -4.05 -14.69
C SER A 188 29.99 -5.30 -15.56
N SER A 189 30.30 -6.49 -15.05
CA SER A 189 30.38 -7.74 -15.83
C SER A 189 29.93 -8.95 -15.01
N TYR A 190 29.48 -10.02 -15.69
CA TYR A 190 28.97 -11.23 -15.02
C TYR A 190 29.99 -11.98 -14.15
N ASP A 191 31.29 -11.78 -14.39
CA ASP A 191 32.36 -12.30 -13.55
C ASP A 191 32.62 -11.45 -12.29
N ASN A 192 31.86 -10.36 -12.11
CA ASN A 192 31.86 -9.48 -10.94
C ASN A 192 33.26 -8.96 -10.56
N GLN A 193 34.01 -8.45 -11.55
CA GLN A 193 35.35 -7.90 -11.27
C GLN A 193 35.32 -6.47 -10.72
N GLY A 194 34.27 -5.68 -11.02
CA GLY A 194 34.20 -4.28 -10.60
C GLY A 194 35.30 -3.42 -11.23
N PHE A 195 35.72 -3.76 -12.45
CA PHE A 195 36.84 -3.12 -13.14
C PHE A 195 36.37 -2.29 -14.33
N SER A 196 36.86 -1.05 -14.43
CA SER A 196 36.73 -0.21 -15.63
C SER A 196 38.05 -0.23 -16.41
N SER A 197 37.96 -0.40 -17.73
CA SER A 197 39.11 -0.33 -18.63
C SER A 197 39.51 1.09 -19.03
N LEU A 198 38.77 2.12 -18.59
CA LEU A 198 39.08 3.52 -18.85
C LEU A 198 40.33 3.95 -18.07
N ASP A 199 41.22 4.70 -18.71
CA ASP A 199 42.56 5.03 -18.18
C ASP A 199 42.90 6.54 -18.16
N GLN A 200 41.93 7.40 -18.53
CA GLN A 200 42.09 8.85 -18.50
C GLN A 200 42.50 9.35 -17.10
N ILE A 201 41.89 8.77 -16.06
CA ILE A 201 42.30 8.98 -14.67
C ILE A 201 43.30 7.88 -14.32
N ASN A 202 44.52 8.29 -14.01
CA ASN A 202 45.61 7.38 -13.69
C ASN A 202 46.51 7.98 -12.59
N ARG A 203 47.61 7.29 -12.27
CA ARG A 203 48.52 7.68 -11.17
C ARG A 203 49.13 9.08 -11.34
N GLU A 204 49.18 9.60 -12.55
CA GLU A 204 49.74 10.91 -12.87
C GLU A 204 48.68 12.01 -12.83
N THR A 205 47.42 11.69 -13.16
CA THR A 205 46.32 12.67 -13.33
C THR A 205 45.33 12.71 -12.17
N VAL A 206 45.33 11.72 -11.27
CA VAL A 206 44.35 11.60 -10.17
C VAL A 206 44.35 12.80 -9.21
N ASN A 207 45.49 13.50 -9.09
CA ASN A 207 45.63 14.71 -8.28
C ASN A 207 44.88 15.92 -8.85
N GLU A 208 44.41 15.86 -10.11
CA GLU A 208 43.64 16.92 -10.76
C GLU A 208 42.12 16.76 -10.61
N LEU A 209 41.66 15.68 -9.96
CA LEU A 209 40.24 15.42 -9.77
C LEU A 209 39.54 16.53 -9.00
N LYS A 210 38.35 16.91 -9.48
CA LYS A 210 37.48 17.92 -8.88
C LYS A 210 36.06 17.40 -8.84
N LEU A 211 35.28 17.90 -7.87
CA LEU A 211 33.85 17.69 -7.86
C LEU A 211 33.24 18.26 -9.14
N ASN A 212 32.56 17.42 -9.93
CA ASN A 212 31.84 17.85 -11.12
C ASN A 212 30.41 18.29 -10.78
N TRP A 213 29.66 17.44 -10.06
CA TRP A 213 28.30 17.72 -9.60
C TRP A 213 27.98 16.94 -8.31
N ARG A 214 26.90 17.34 -7.64
CA ARG A 214 26.32 16.62 -6.49
C ARG A 214 24.80 16.78 -6.50
N MET A 215 24.10 15.76 -6.05
CA MET A 215 22.65 15.77 -5.92
C MET A 215 22.26 15.33 -4.50
N PRO A 216 21.37 16.07 -3.80
CA PRO A 216 20.86 15.62 -2.52
C PRO A 216 19.95 14.39 -2.72
N LEU A 217 20.07 13.40 -1.84
CA LEU A 217 19.17 12.25 -1.77
C LEU A 217 18.23 12.40 -0.58
N GLN A 218 17.14 11.63 -0.60
CA GLN A 218 16.27 11.48 0.56
C GLN A 218 17.07 10.86 1.72
N VAL A 219 16.73 11.26 2.95
CA VAL A 219 17.36 10.75 4.15
C VAL A 219 16.94 9.29 4.35
N GLY A 220 17.92 8.40 4.48
CA GLY A 220 17.70 6.97 4.69
C GLY A 220 18.94 6.17 4.35
N GLU A 221 18.83 4.84 4.45
CA GLU A 221 19.90 3.93 4.10
C GLU A 221 20.12 3.93 2.58
N ASN A 222 21.32 4.30 2.14
CA ASN A 222 21.67 4.33 0.74
C ASN A 222 22.95 3.51 0.52
N ASN A 223 22.83 2.40 -0.20
CA ASN A 223 23.96 1.59 -0.67
C ASN A 223 23.81 1.28 -2.17
N PRO A 224 23.84 2.33 -3.02
CA PRO A 224 23.50 2.19 -4.42
C PRO A 224 24.67 1.63 -5.23
N GLY A 225 24.37 0.77 -6.20
CA GLY A 225 25.26 0.44 -7.31
C GLY A 225 24.72 1.10 -8.58
N PRO A 226 25.18 2.30 -8.95
CA PRO A 226 24.65 3.00 -10.11
C PRO A 226 24.90 2.21 -11.39
N LEU A 227 23.91 2.20 -12.29
CA LEU A 227 24.09 1.72 -13.64
C LEU A 227 24.21 2.92 -14.58
N VAL A 228 25.09 2.85 -15.57
CA VAL A 228 25.30 3.94 -16.53
C VAL A 228 25.21 3.40 -17.95
N HIS A 229 24.33 3.99 -18.76
CA HIS A 229 24.18 3.67 -20.18
C HIS A 229 23.84 4.92 -20.98
N ASP A 230 24.53 5.15 -22.09
CA ASP A 230 24.29 6.30 -22.99
C ASP A 230 24.32 7.67 -22.28
N GLY A 231 25.16 7.77 -21.24
CA GLY A 231 25.29 8.99 -20.44
C GLY A 231 24.16 9.21 -19.43
N ILE A 232 23.26 8.24 -19.24
CA ILE A 232 22.23 8.25 -18.20
C ILE A 232 22.67 7.36 -17.04
N MET A 233 22.68 7.91 -15.83
CA MET A 233 22.89 7.17 -14.60
C MET A 233 21.53 6.77 -14.00
N PHE A 234 21.31 5.48 -13.84
CA PHE A 234 20.20 4.91 -13.10
C PHE A 234 20.63 4.61 -11.67
N PHE A 235 19.89 5.14 -10.70
CA PHE A 235 20.27 5.13 -9.31
C PHE A 235 19.07 4.73 -8.45
N PHE A 236 19.17 3.58 -7.79
CA PHE A 236 18.16 3.12 -6.82
C PHE A 236 18.51 3.67 -5.44
N THR A 237 17.62 4.47 -4.87
CA THR A 237 17.81 5.16 -3.60
C THR A 237 16.63 4.90 -2.69
N PHE A 238 16.88 5.01 -1.39
CA PHE A 238 15.80 5.00 -0.41
C PHE A 238 14.79 6.14 -0.66
N PRO A 239 13.49 5.93 -0.39
CA PRO A 239 12.84 4.65 -0.09
C PRO A 239 12.21 4.10 -1.39
N ASP A 240 12.81 3.07 -1.98
CA ASP A 240 12.38 2.46 -3.26
C ASP A 240 12.22 3.42 -4.47
N THR A 241 13.03 4.48 -4.53
CA THR A 241 13.01 5.45 -5.62
C THR A 241 14.07 5.12 -6.67
N VAL A 242 13.69 5.05 -7.95
CA VAL A 242 14.63 4.99 -9.07
C VAL A 242 14.77 6.37 -9.68
N LEU A 243 16.00 6.89 -9.72
CA LEU A 243 16.34 8.13 -10.38
C LEU A 243 17.02 7.82 -11.72
N ALA A 244 16.67 8.58 -12.75
CA ALA A 244 17.39 8.63 -14.03
C ALA A 244 18.01 10.02 -14.17
N ILE A 245 19.33 10.08 -14.22
CA ILE A 245 20.14 11.29 -14.02
C ILE A 245 21.04 11.48 -15.24
N ASP A 246 21.28 12.71 -15.69
CA ASP A 246 22.32 12.96 -16.70
C ASP A 246 23.68 12.81 -16.02
N ALA A 247 24.43 11.76 -16.38
CA ALA A 247 25.70 11.43 -15.74
C ALA A 247 26.75 12.55 -15.90
N THR A 248 26.59 13.45 -16.87
CA THR A 248 27.54 14.53 -17.15
C THR A 248 27.40 15.72 -16.20
N ASN A 249 26.21 15.99 -15.69
CA ASN A 249 25.92 17.23 -14.94
C ASN A 249 24.99 17.09 -13.73
N GLY A 250 24.37 15.92 -13.49
CA GLY A 250 23.44 15.69 -12.39
C GLY A 250 22.03 16.10 -12.74
#